data_AF-A0A2T0TLZ5-F1
#
_entry.id   AF-A0A2T0TLZ5-F1
#
_cell.length_a   1.000
_cell.length_b   1.000
_cell.length_c   1.000
_cell.angle_alpha   90.00
_cell.angle_beta   90.00
_cell.angle_gamma   90.00
#
_symmetry.space_group_name_H-M   'P 1'
#
loop_
_entity.id
_entity.type
_entity.pdbx_description
1 polymer ?
#
loop_
_entity_poly.entity_id
_entity_poly.type
_entity_poly.pdbx_seq_one_letter_code
_entity_poly.pdbx_strand_id
1 'polypeptide(L)'
;MSAPVHLPAGLPAWLLRATAALACAATALVLAANGVQGVALGLFALVALAAVAVPASAAPALVIGTAAVTLAFTGGDPLRPGVLLVVVLLHLVHLTCALAAVTPARARLHPRALKAPARRFAATQLVVFALAGAVAVLPAGGTEPVVEVAGLASAVGLVVGAVLLMRPRS
;
A
#
# COMPACT_ATOMS: atom_id res chain seq x y z
N MET A 1 28.06 38.88 1.63
CA MET A 1 28.30 37.71 0.77
C MET A 1 28.02 36.47 1.59
N SER A 2 26.93 35.76 1.33
CA SER A 2 26.58 34.52 2.03
C SER A 2 27.47 33.39 1.52
N ALA A 3 28.14 32.66 2.40
CA ALA A 3 28.94 31.51 2.02
C ALA A 3 28.10 30.46 1.26
N PRO A 4 28.66 29.76 0.26
CA PRO A 4 27.94 28.72 -0.47
C PRO A 4 27.55 27.60 0.51
N VAL A 5 26.25 27.34 0.61
CA VAL A 5 25.72 26.22 1.41
C VAL A 5 26.03 24.93 0.68
N HIS A 6 26.99 24.15 1.20
CA HIS A 6 27.19 22.77 0.76
C HIS A 6 25.99 21.92 1.17
N LEU A 7 25.07 21.68 0.23
CA LEU A 7 24.03 20.69 0.40
C LEU A 7 24.67 19.29 0.37
N PRO A 8 24.52 18.45 1.41
CA PRO A 8 25.03 17.09 1.39
C PRO A 8 24.38 16.30 0.24
N ALA A 9 25.12 15.31 -0.28
CA ALA A 9 24.66 14.51 -1.42
C ALA A 9 23.29 13.87 -1.14
N GLY A 10 22.26 14.28 -1.90
CA GLY A 10 20.93 13.70 -1.81
C GLY A 10 20.81 12.37 -2.55
N LEU A 11 19.90 11.53 -2.09
CA LEU A 11 19.56 10.25 -2.71
C LEU A 11 18.86 10.48 -4.06
N PRO A 12 19.15 9.70 -5.12
CA PRO A 12 18.49 9.90 -6.40
C PRO A 12 17.01 9.51 -6.33
N ALA A 13 16.13 10.32 -6.91
CA ALA A 13 14.68 10.13 -6.83
C ALA A 13 14.18 8.82 -7.49
N TRP A 14 14.94 8.24 -8.42
CA TRP A 14 14.61 6.93 -9.01
C TRP A 14 14.53 5.81 -7.96
N LEU A 15 15.18 5.97 -6.81
CA LEU A 15 15.09 5.02 -5.70
C LEU A 15 13.66 4.82 -5.21
N LEU A 16 12.79 5.84 -5.27
CA LEU A 16 11.38 5.67 -4.90
C LEU A 16 10.68 4.63 -5.78
N ARG A 17 10.95 4.67 -7.10
CA ARG A 17 10.41 3.68 -8.05
C ARG A 17 11.03 2.32 -7.85
N ALA A 18 12.34 2.25 -7.57
CA ALA A 18 13.01 0.99 -7.27
C ALA A 18 12.47 0.35 -5.99
N THR A 19 12.22 1.12 -4.93
CA THR A 19 11.59 0.63 -3.70
C THR A 19 10.17 0.15 -3.97
N ALA A 20 9.37 0.86 -4.76
CA ALA A 20 8.04 0.40 -5.17
C ALA A 20 8.12 -0.93 -5.93
N ALA A 21 9.05 -1.06 -6.88
CA ALA A 21 9.26 -2.28 -7.65
C ALA A 21 9.66 -3.47 -6.76
N LEU A 22 10.59 -3.25 -5.82
CA LEU A 22 11.00 -4.26 -4.86
C LEU A 22 9.85 -4.68 -3.94
N ALA A 23 9.06 -3.71 -3.46
CA ALA A 23 7.89 -4.00 -2.62
C ALA A 23 6.81 -4.77 -3.40
N CYS A 24 6.57 -4.43 -4.68
CA CYS A 24 5.69 -5.20 -5.56
C CYS A 24 6.21 -6.64 -5.78
N ALA A 25 7.51 -6.81 -6.06
CA ALA A 25 8.11 -8.12 -6.25
C ALA A 25 8.02 -8.97 -4.96
N ALA A 26 8.33 -8.38 -3.81
CA ALA A 26 8.16 -9.04 -2.51
C ALA A 26 6.69 -9.42 -2.27
N THR A 27 5.74 -8.55 -2.62
CA THR A 27 4.31 -8.85 -2.52
C THR A 27 3.94 -10.05 -3.39
N ALA A 28 4.38 -10.08 -4.66
CA ALA A 28 4.13 -11.21 -5.55
C ALA A 28 4.68 -12.54 -5.00
N LEU A 29 5.87 -12.52 -4.40
CA LEU A 29 6.45 -13.70 -3.76
C LEU A 29 5.62 -14.17 -2.56
N VAL A 30 5.15 -13.24 -1.72
CA VAL A 30 4.29 -13.58 -0.58
C VAL A 30 2.94 -14.12 -1.07
N LEU A 31 2.35 -13.52 -2.10
CA LEU A 31 1.12 -14.02 -2.72
C LEU A 31 1.31 -15.46 -3.24
N ALA A 32 2.40 -15.72 -3.96
CA ALA A 32 2.73 -17.06 -4.46
C ALA A 32 2.93 -18.06 -3.31
N ALA A 33 3.64 -17.67 -2.25
CA ALA A 33 3.81 -18.50 -1.05
C ALA A 33 2.50 -18.78 -0.30
N ASN A 34 1.45 -17.97 -0.52
CA ASN A 34 0.10 -18.16 0.02
C ASN A 34 -0.85 -18.84 -0.99
N GLY A 35 -0.32 -19.45 -2.06
CA GLY A 35 -1.09 -20.24 -3.02
C GLY A 35 -1.72 -19.44 -4.17
N VAL A 36 -1.43 -18.14 -4.31
CA VAL A 36 -1.87 -17.35 -5.47
C VAL A 36 -1.01 -17.69 -6.68
N GLN A 37 -1.62 -18.17 -7.76
CA GLN A 37 -0.91 -18.62 -8.96
C GLN A 37 -1.64 -18.26 -10.27
N GLY A 38 -0.96 -18.50 -11.40
CA GLY A 38 -1.54 -18.36 -12.73
C GLY A 38 -2.01 -16.94 -13.07
N VAL A 39 -3.24 -16.84 -13.56
CA VAL A 39 -3.83 -15.57 -14.05
C VAL A 39 -3.85 -14.49 -12.97
N ALA A 40 -4.16 -14.83 -11.72
CA ALA A 40 -4.21 -13.87 -10.62
C ALA A 40 -2.85 -13.20 -10.36
N LEU A 41 -1.77 -13.99 -10.34
CA LEU A 41 -0.41 -13.48 -10.16
C LEU A 41 0.06 -12.68 -11.38
N GLY A 42 -0.32 -13.10 -12.59
CA GLY A 42 -0.07 -12.36 -13.82
C GLY A 42 -0.76 -10.99 -13.85
N LEU A 43 -2.03 -10.91 -13.44
CA LEU A 43 -2.77 -9.65 -13.32
C LEU A 43 -2.11 -8.74 -12.28
N PHE A 44 -1.75 -9.27 -11.10
CA PHE A 44 -1.02 -8.51 -10.09
C PHE A 44 0.28 -7.93 -10.65
N ALA A 45 1.08 -8.75 -11.35
CA ALA A 45 2.34 -8.31 -11.96
C ALA A 45 2.13 -7.19 -12.99
N LEU A 46 1.11 -7.30 -13.85
CA LEU A 46 0.78 -6.28 -14.84
C LEU A 46 0.44 -4.93 -14.18
N VAL A 47 -0.42 -4.97 -13.16
CA VAL A 47 -0.83 -3.76 -12.43
C VAL A 47 0.34 -3.18 -11.62
N ALA A 48 1.19 -4.03 -11.04
CA ALA A 48 2.39 -3.62 -10.35
C ALA A 48 3.39 -2.91 -11.26
N LEU A 49 3.60 -3.42 -12.49
CA LEU A 49 4.43 -2.76 -13.50
C LEU A 49 3.86 -1.39 -13.86
N ALA A 50 2.54 -1.28 -14.05
CA ALA A 50 1.87 -0.01 -14.32
C ALA A 50 2.04 0.99 -13.16
N ALA A 51 1.93 0.54 -11.91
CA ALA A 51 2.11 1.38 -10.72
C ALA A 51 3.54 1.93 -10.58
N VAL A 52 4.55 1.14 -10.92
CA VAL A 52 5.97 1.56 -10.90
C VAL A 52 6.27 2.50 -12.06
N ALA A 53 5.74 2.22 -13.25
CA ALA A 53 5.97 3.00 -14.46
C ALA A 53 5.29 4.38 -14.38
N VAL A 54 4.03 4.39 -13.91
CA VAL A 54 3.16 5.58 -13.83
C VAL A 54 2.62 5.75 -12.41
N PRO A 55 3.45 6.24 -11.46
CA PRO A 55 3.05 6.36 -10.05
C PRO A 55 1.86 7.29 -9.79
N ALA A 56 1.62 8.25 -10.68
CA ALA A 56 0.50 9.20 -10.60
C ALA A 56 -0.84 8.64 -11.12
N SER A 57 -0.88 7.37 -11.55
CA SER A 57 -2.10 6.72 -12.06
C SER A 57 -2.94 6.08 -10.95
N ALA A 58 -4.06 5.46 -11.33
CA ALA A 58 -4.85 4.62 -10.42
C ALA A 58 -4.19 3.25 -10.11
N ALA A 59 -3.11 2.89 -10.82
CA ALA A 59 -2.50 1.56 -10.69
C ALA A 59 -2.03 1.20 -9.27
N PRO A 60 -1.43 2.08 -8.45
CA PRO A 60 -1.06 1.74 -7.07
C PRO A 60 -2.26 1.31 -6.22
N ALA A 61 -3.44 1.90 -6.43
CA ALA A 61 -4.67 1.48 -5.75
C ALA A 61 -5.14 0.11 -6.25
N LEU A 62 -5.03 -0.15 -7.55
CA LEU A 62 -5.34 -1.45 -8.13
C LEU A 62 -4.38 -2.55 -7.66
N VAL A 63 -3.10 -2.26 -7.40
CA VAL A 63 -2.15 -3.21 -6.78
C VAL A 63 -2.70 -3.67 -5.42
N ILE A 64 -3.14 -2.73 -4.58
CA ILE A 64 -3.71 -3.01 -3.26
C ILE A 64 -4.98 -3.86 -3.41
N GLY A 65 -5.91 -3.43 -4.26
CA GLY A 65 -7.17 -4.13 -4.48
C GLY A 65 -6.97 -5.56 -4.99
N THR A 66 -6.08 -5.74 -5.97
CA THR A 66 -5.80 -7.06 -6.55
C THR A 66 -5.19 -8.01 -5.52
N ALA A 67 -4.22 -7.55 -4.73
CA ALA A 67 -3.62 -8.35 -3.65
C ALA A 67 -4.63 -8.71 -2.56
N ALA A 68 -5.48 -7.76 -2.15
CA ALA A 68 -6.51 -8.01 -1.14
C ALA A 68 -7.55 -9.04 -1.62
N VAL A 69 -8.07 -8.86 -2.85
CA VAL A 69 -9.04 -9.78 -3.46
C VAL A 69 -8.44 -11.17 -3.61
N THR A 70 -7.23 -11.29 -4.16
CA THR A 70 -6.59 -12.60 -4.36
C THR A 70 -6.36 -13.34 -3.04
N LEU A 71 -5.88 -12.66 -2.00
CA LEU A 71 -5.73 -13.27 -0.67
C LEU A 71 -7.08 -13.70 -0.06
N ALA A 72 -8.14 -12.91 -0.24
CA ALA A 72 -9.48 -13.28 0.24
C ALA A 72 -9.95 -14.60 -0.39
N PHE A 73 -9.67 -14.83 -1.67
CA PHE A 73 -10.03 -16.07 -2.37
C PHE A 73 -9.12 -17.27 -2.05
N THR A 74 -7.94 -17.07 -1.44
CA THR A 74 -7.09 -18.18 -0.98
C THR A 74 -7.55 -18.81 0.33
N GLY A 75 -8.49 -18.17 1.05
CA GLY A 75 -8.96 -18.62 2.36
C GLY A 75 -7.87 -18.55 3.44
N GLY A 76 -8.09 -19.30 4.54
CA GLY A 76 -7.19 -19.37 5.70
C GLY A 76 -7.34 -18.21 6.68
N ASP A 77 -6.53 -18.23 7.74
CA ASP A 77 -6.54 -17.20 8.78
C ASP A 77 -6.13 -15.83 8.19
N PRO A 78 -6.98 -14.79 8.31
CA PRO A 78 -6.66 -13.43 7.83
C PRO A 78 -5.49 -12.78 8.58
N LEU A 79 -5.12 -13.30 9.76
CA LEU A 79 -4.03 -12.78 10.59
C LEU A 79 -2.72 -13.53 10.43
N ARG A 80 -2.65 -14.49 9.49
CA ARG A 80 -1.41 -15.21 9.21
C ARG A 80 -0.29 -14.24 8.80
N PRO A 81 0.98 -14.55 9.13
CA PRO A 81 2.11 -13.64 8.90
C PRO A 81 2.24 -13.14 7.45
N GLY A 82 1.89 -13.97 6.47
CA GLY A 82 1.91 -13.58 5.05
C GLY A 82 0.97 -12.42 4.72
N VAL A 83 -0.25 -12.42 5.26
CA VAL A 83 -1.23 -11.35 5.01
C VAL A 83 -0.78 -10.05 5.66
N LEU A 84 -0.30 -10.12 6.90
CA LEU A 84 0.25 -8.97 7.63
C LEU A 84 1.45 -8.35 6.91
N LEU A 85 2.33 -9.18 6.35
CA LEU A 85 3.46 -8.71 5.55
C LEU A 85 3.00 -8.03 4.26
N VAL A 86 2.00 -8.58 3.56
CA VAL A 86 1.42 -7.95 2.37
C VAL A 86 0.85 -6.58 2.68
N VAL A 87 0.15 -6.40 3.81
CA VAL A 87 -0.35 -5.08 4.25
C VAL A 87 0.78 -4.05 4.38
N VAL A 88 1.92 -4.45 4.98
CA VAL A 88 3.10 -3.59 5.10
C VAL A 88 3.68 -3.20 3.74
N LEU A 89 3.88 -4.20 2.88
CA LEU A 89 4.45 -4.02 1.54
C LEU A 89 3.56 -3.14 0.65
N LEU A 90 2.25 -3.36 0.68
CA LEU A 90 1.27 -2.58 -0.10
C LEU A 90 1.21 -1.12 0.34
N HIS A 91 1.28 -0.85 1.64
CA HIS A 91 1.39 0.53 2.11
C HIS A 91 2.70 1.17 1.63
N LEU A 92 3.81 0.42 1.64
CA LEU A 92 5.09 0.92 1.15
C LEU A 92 5.02 1.25 -0.34
N VAL A 93 4.38 0.40 -1.16
CA VAL A 93 4.09 0.68 -2.57
C VAL A 93 3.29 1.97 -2.71
N HIS A 94 2.18 2.10 -1.99
CA HIS A 94 1.33 3.29 -2.05
C HIS A 94 2.10 4.58 -1.73
N LEU A 95 2.86 4.57 -0.62
CA LEU A 95 3.62 5.72 -0.17
C LEU A 95 4.75 6.08 -1.14
N THR A 96 5.51 5.10 -1.62
CA THR A 96 6.63 5.34 -2.53
C THR A 96 6.15 5.78 -3.91
N CYS A 97 5.03 5.24 -4.41
CA CYS A 97 4.37 5.74 -5.62
C CYS A 97 3.87 7.18 -5.43
N ALA A 98 3.23 7.51 -4.31
CA ALA A 98 2.76 8.87 -4.03
C ALA A 98 3.92 9.89 -4.00
N LEU A 99 5.03 9.54 -3.34
CA LEU A 99 6.23 10.37 -3.33
C LEU A 99 6.86 10.47 -4.73
N ALA A 100 6.89 9.38 -5.49
CA ALA A 100 7.43 9.37 -6.85
C ALA A 100 6.57 10.16 -7.84
N ALA A 101 5.26 10.28 -7.60
CA ALA A 101 4.34 11.06 -8.44
C ALA A 101 4.60 12.56 -8.33
N VAL A 102 5.01 13.06 -7.17
CA VAL A 102 5.27 14.49 -6.91
C VAL A 102 6.75 14.87 -7.04
N THR A 103 7.64 13.89 -7.18
CA THR A 103 9.09 14.12 -7.26
C THR A 103 9.59 13.97 -8.70
N PRO A 104 10.27 14.98 -9.28
CA PRO A 104 10.88 14.85 -10.59
C PRO A 104 11.89 13.69 -10.64
N ALA A 105 11.89 12.90 -11.71
CA ALA A 105 12.69 11.68 -11.79
C ALA A 105 14.21 11.90 -11.64
N ARG A 106 14.72 13.08 -12.03
CA ARG A 106 16.13 13.45 -11.94
C ARG A 106 16.48 14.24 -10.65
N ALA A 107 15.52 14.45 -9.76
CA ALA A 107 15.75 15.16 -8.51
C ALA A 107 16.62 14.34 -7.54
N ARG A 108 17.21 15.05 -6.57
CA ARG A 108 17.89 14.46 -5.42
C ARG A 108 17.07 14.72 -4.16
N LEU A 109 16.72 13.66 -3.46
CA LEU A 109 15.96 13.67 -2.22
C LEU A 109 16.92 13.74 -1.04
N HIS A 110 16.75 14.77 -0.21
CA HIS A 110 17.45 14.82 1.06
C HIS A 110 16.80 13.81 2.03
N PRO A 111 17.55 12.91 2.71
CA PRO A 111 16.96 11.88 3.60
C PRO A 111 16.04 12.46 4.69
N ARG A 112 16.34 13.67 5.16
CA ARG A 112 15.47 14.40 6.11
C ARG A 112 14.06 14.65 5.59
N ALA A 113 13.86 14.78 4.27
CA ALA A 113 12.53 14.92 3.66
C ALA A 113 11.68 13.65 3.79
N LEU A 114 12.31 12.48 3.95
CA LEU A 114 11.62 11.20 4.13
C LEU A 114 11.18 10.96 5.58
N LYS A 115 11.65 11.75 6.55
CA LYS A 115 11.31 11.56 7.98
C LYS A 115 9.81 11.67 8.25
N ALA A 116 9.15 12.68 7.70
CA ALA A 116 7.71 12.86 7.90
C ALA A 116 6.89 11.74 7.24
N PRO A 117 7.13 11.37 5.97
CA PRO A 117 6.55 10.18 5.35
C PRO A 117 6.79 8.89 6.15
N ALA A 118 8.03 8.64 6.59
CA ALA A 118 8.39 7.44 7.36
C ALA A 118 7.67 7.38 8.71
N ARG A 119 7.52 8.51 9.41
CA ARG A 119 6.75 8.58 10.65
C ARG A 119 5.27 8.29 10.42
N ARG A 120 4.69 8.81 9.34
CA ARG A 120 3.28 8.51 8.96
C ARG A 120 3.11 7.04 8.63
N PHE A 121 4.04 6.46 7.87
CA PHE A 121 4.06 5.03 7.60
C PHE A 121 4.06 4.21 8.89
N ALA A 122 5.02 4.47 9.79
CA ALA A 122 5.13 3.74 11.04
C ALA A 122 3.88 3.89 11.92
N ALA A 123 3.34 5.11 12.02
CA ALA A 123 2.12 5.38 12.78
C ALA A 123 0.91 4.60 12.21
N THR A 124 0.70 4.64 10.90
CA THR A 124 -0.41 3.91 10.28
C THR A 124 -0.23 2.41 10.41
N GLN A 125 0.99 1.88 10.25
CA GLN A 125 1.24 0.46 10.46
C GLN A 125 0.97 0.01 11.88
N LEU A 126 1.38 0.82 12.87
CA LEU A 126 1.10 0.54 14.27
C LEU A 126 -0.41 0.52 14.56
N VAL A 127 -1.16 1.48 14.00
CA VAL A 127 -2.64 1.49 14.13
C VAL A 127 -3.26 0.28 13.46
N VAL A 128 -2.84 -0.07 12.24
CA VAL A 128 -3.37 -1.24 11.52
C VAL A 128 -3.06 -2.53 12.25
N PHE A 129 -1.85 -2.70 12.80
CA PHE A 129 -1.52 -3.87 13.61
C PHE A 129 -2.25 -3.90 14.95
N ALA A 130 -2.47 -2.76 15.60
CA ALA A 130 -3.30 -2.70 16.79
C ALA A 130 -4.74 -3.15 16.50
N LEU A 131 -5.32 -2.71 15.37
CA LEU A 131 -6.64 -3.15 14.92
C LEU A 131 -6.66 -4.65 14.57
N ALA A 132 -5.64 -5.15 13.87
CA ALA A 132 -5.51 -6.57 13.57
C ALA A 132 -5.40 -7.42 14.86
N GLY A 133 -4.64 -6.93 15.85
CA GLY A 133 -4.55 -7.54 17.17
C GLY A 133 -5.87 -7.51 17.94
N ALA A 134 -6.65 -6.44 17.84
CA ALA A 134 -8.00 -6.38 18.42
C ALA A 134 -8.95 -7.40 17.76
N VAL A 135 -8.88 -7.53 16.42
CA VAL A 135 -9.65 -8.53 15.67
C VAL A 135 -9.24 -9.95 16.07
N ALA A 136 -7.97 -10.20 16.40
CA ALA A 136 -7.47 -11.51 16.82
C ALA A 136 -8.13 -12.05 18.10
N VAL A 137 -8.63 -11.16 18.96
CA VAL A 137 -9.25 -11.53 20.25
C VAL A 137 -10.77 -11.72 20.11
N LEU A 138 -11.34 -11.33 18.96
CA LEU A 138 -12.77 -11.53 18.72
C LEU A 138 -13.08 -13.03 18.56
N PRO A 139 -14.24 -13.50 19.05
CA PRO A 139 -14.64 -14.89 18.89
C PRO A 139 -14.68 -15.26 17.40
N ALA A 140 -13.89 -16.26 17.00
CA ALA A 140 -13.94 -16.81 15.66
C ALA A 140 -15.21 -17.66 15.52
N GLY A 141 -16.16 -17.18 14.72
CA GLY A 141 -17.44 -17.84 14.45
C GLY A 141 -18.12 -17.20 13.24
N GLY A 142 -19.23 -17.78 12.79
CA GLY A 142 -20.04 -17.15 11.75
C GLY A 142 -20.56 -15.80 12.23
N THR A 143 -20.12 -14.72 11.59
CA THR A 143 -20.74 -13.41 11.73
C THR A 143 -22.15 -13.49 11.17
N GLU A 144 -23.14 -12.91 11.86
CA GLU A 144 -24.47 -12.84 11.27
C GLU A 144 -24.40 -12.09 9.93
N PRO A 145 -25.11 -12.58 8.88
CA PRO A 145 -25.06 -11.96 7.55
C PRO A 145 -25.35 -10.45 7.57
N VAL A 146 -26.21 -10.00 8.49
CA VAL A 146 -26.52 -8.58 8.68
C VAL A 146 -25.30 -7.77 9.09
N VAL A 147 -24.47 -8.32 10.00
CA VAL A 147 -23.23 -7.68 10.46
C VAL A 147 -22.19 -7.64 9.35
N GLU A 148 -22.09 -8.71 8.55
CA GLU A 148 -21.20 -8.73 7.38
C GLU A 148 -21.61 -7.66 6.35
N VAL A 149 -22.90 -7.60 6.01
CA VAL A 149 -23.43 -6.60 5.07
C VAL A 149 -23.24 -5.19 5.59
N ALA A 150 -23.48 -4.94 6.89
CA ALA A 150 -23.26 -3.64 7.51
C ALA A 150 -21.77 -3.24 7.50
N GLY A 151 -20.87 -4.21 7.76
CA GLY A 151 -19.43 -4.01 7.68
C GLY A 151 -18.98 -3.66 6.25
N LEU A 152 -19.48 -4.39 5.26
CA LEU A 152 -19.18 -4.15 3.85
C LEU A 152 -19.72 -2.79 3.39
N ALA A 153 -20.96 -2.45 3.76
CA ALA A 153 -21.58 -1.18 3.45
C ALA A 153 -20.82 -0.01 4.10
N SER A 154 -20.35 -0.18 5.33
CA SER A 154 -19.53 0.83 6.02
C SER A 154 -18.18 1.03 5.33
N ALA A 155 -17.51 -0.05 4.93
CA ALA A 155 -16.25 0.02 4.19
C ALA A 155 -16.42 0.72 2.83
N VAL A 156 -17.47 0.35 2.08
CA VAL A 156 -17.82 1.02 0.81
C VAL A 156 -18.15 2.49 1.05
N GLY A 157 -18.94 2.80 2.08
CA GLY A 157 -19.32 4.16 2.47
C GLY A 157 -18.12 5.03 2.81
N LEU A 158 -17.13 4.49 3.54
CA LEU A 158 -15.88 5.19 3.84
C LEU A 158 -15.08 5.50 2.56
N VAL A 159 -14.97 4.54 1.65
CA VAL A 159 -14.26 4.74 0.37
C VAL A 159 -14.97 5.79 -0.48
N VAL A 160 -16.29 5.67 -0.64
CA VAL A 160 -17.09 6.63 -1.40
C VAL A 160 -17.02 8.02 -0.76
N GLY A 161 -17.16 8.11 0.56
CA GLY A 161 -17.05 9.35 1.30
C GLY A 161 -15.70 10.03 1.11
N ALA A 162 -14.60 9.28 1.19
CA ALA A 162 -13.26 9.79 0.92
C ALA A 162 -13.12 10.32 -0.52
N VAL A 163 -13.62 9.58 -1.53
CA VAL A 163 -13.60 10.02 -2.93
C VAL A 163 -14.41 11.29 -3.13
N LEU A 164 -15.60 11.38 -2.54
CA LEU A 164 -16.46 12.56 -2.63
C LEU A 164 -15.82 13.78 -1.96
N LEU A 165 -15.15 13.61 -0.82
CA LEU A 165 -14.42 14.67 -0.13
C LEU A 165 -13.21 15.17 -0.94
N MET A 166 -12.60 14.30 -1.75
CA MET A 166 -11.46 14.64 -2.60
C MET A 166 -11.85 15.27 -3.94
N ARG A 167 -13.15 15.30 -4.29
CA ARG A 167 -13.59 15.97 -5.53
C ARG A 167 -13.39 17.48 -5.39
N PRO A 168 -12.78 18.15 -6.39
CA PRO A 168 -12.75 19.60 -6.43
C PRO A 168 -14.17 20.14 -6.38
N ARG A 169 -14.43 21.12 -5.50
CA ARG A 169 -15.66 21.90 -5.57
C ARG A 169 -15.54 22.79 -6.81
N SER A 170 -16.18 22.38 -7.90
CA SER A 170 -16.39 23.21 -9.10
C SER A 170 -17.31 24.37 -8.78
#